data_AF-A0A150Q658-F1
#
_entry.id   AF-A0A150Q658-F1
#
_cell.length_a   1.000
_cell.length_b   1.000
_cell.length_c   1.000
_cell.angle_alpha   90.00
_cell.angle_beta   90.00
_cell.angle_gamma   90.00
#
_symmetry.space_group_name_H-M   'P 1'
#
loop_
_entity.id
_entity.type
_entity.pdbx_description
1 polymer ?
#
loop_
_entity_poly.entity_id
_entity_poly.type
_entity_poly.pdbx_seq_one_letter_code
_entity_poly.pdbx_strand_id
1 'polypeptide(L)' 'MVLMRGHGATLVGSSLQEAVFRATYATINAQLQPIAMQLGDPTYLAPEEATQADSLHRRVLNRSWEFWKGKLGDA' A
#
# COMPACT_ATOMS: atom_id res chain seq x y z
N MET A 1 -1.70 9.94 -2.83
CA MET A 1 -0.62 10.16 -1.85
C MET A 1 0.25 11.29 -2.34
N VAL A 2 1.02 11.91 -1.45
CA VAL A 2 2.06 12.88 -1.83
C VAL A 2 3.38 12.48 -1.18
N LEU A 3 4.48 12.64 -1.91
CA LEU A 3 5.84 12.45 -1.40
C LEU A 3 6.45 13.82 -1.09
N MET A 4 7.03 13.95 0.09
CA MET A 4 7.66 15.17 0.57
C MET A 4 9.17 14.97 0.52
N ARG A 5 9.84 15.63 -0.43
CA ARG A 5 11.28 15.48 -0.69
C ARG A 5 12.09 15.66 0.59
N GLY A 6 12.92 14.67 0.91
CA GLY A 6 13.77 14.67 2.12
C GLY A 6 13.00 14.49 3.43
N HIS A 7 11.74 14.08 3.38
CA HIS A 7 10.90 13.92 4.58
C HIS A 7 10.18 12.57 4.62
N GLY A 8 9.26 12.30 3.70
CA GLY A 8 8.42 11.11 3.79
C GLY A 8 7.22 11.13 2.85
N ALA A 9 6.15 10.43 3.24
CA ALA A 9 4.93 10.33 2.45
C ALA A 9 3.70 10.65 3.30
N THR A 10 2.73 11.33 2.69
CA THR A 10 1.40 11.56 3.28
C THR A 10 0.37 10.78 2.47
N LEU A 11 -0.41 9.96 3.17
CA LEU A 11 -1.46 9.12 2.60
C LEU A 11 -2.82 9.50 3.15
N VAL A 12 -3.83 9.29 2.31
CA VAL A 12 -5.24 9.57 2.61
C VAL A 12 -6.12 8.42 2.13
N GLY A 13 -7.24 8.22 2.80
CA GLY A 13 -8.30 7.26 2.44
C GLY A 13 -9.65 7.81 2.89
N SER A 14 -10.75 7.22 2.42
CA SER A 14 -12.10 7.61 2.87
C SER A 14 -12.42 7.12 4.28
N SER A 15 -11.54 6.32 4.88
CA SER A 15 -11.60 5.87 6.27
C SER A 15 -10.19 5.69 6.85
N LEU A 16 -10.11 5.55 8.18
CA LEU A 16 -8.85 5.22 8.85
C LEU A 16 -8.27 3.89 8.34
N GLN A 17 -9.10 2.86 8.18
CA GLN A 17 -8.66 1.56 7.69
C GLN A 17 -8.07 1.65 6.28
N GLU A 18 -8.69 2.43 5.39
CA GLU A 18 -8.15 2.63 4.03
C GLU A 18 -6.83 3.41 4.07
N ALA A 19 -6.75 4.47 4.88
CA ALA A 19 -5.52 5.27 5.01
C ALA A 19 -4.36 4.40 5.53
N VAL A 20 -4.60 3.58 6.56
CA VAL A 20 -3.62 2.63 7.10
C VAL A 20 -3.25 1.58 6.06
N PHE A 21 -4.23 0.97 5.39
CA PHE A 21 -3.96 -0.02 4.35
C PHE A 21 -3.05 0.54 3.24
N ARG A 22 -3.39 1.72 2.74
CA ARG A 22 -2.57 2.40 1.73
C ARG A 22 -1.18 2.69 2.25
N ALA A 23 -1.03 3.13 3.50
CA ALA A 23 0.26 3.45 4.08
C ALA A 23 1.15 2.21 4.17
N THR A 24 0.58 1.08 4.61
CA THR A 24 1.29 -0.21 4.69
C THR A 24 1.77 -0.67 3.32
N TYR A 25 0.88 -0.77 2.34
CA TYR A 25 1.25 -1.31 1.02
C TYR A 25 2.08 -0.34 0.19
N ALA A 26 1.91 0.97 0.34
CA ALA A 26 2.81 1.94 -0.25
C ALA A 26 4.24 1.80 0.28
N THR A 27 4.39 1.55 1.58
CA THR A 27 5.71 1.33 2.20
C THR A 27 6.36 0.06 1.68
N ILE A 28 5.60 -1.04 1.59
CA ILE A 28 6.09 -2.31 1.02
C ILE A 28 6.52 -2.10 -0.44
N ASN A 29 5.69 -1.44 -1.25
CA ASN A 29 6.02 -1.16 -2.65
C ASN A 29 7.27 -0.28 -2.77
N ALA A 30 7.43 0.73 -1.91
CA ALA A 30 8.61 1.59 -1.89
C ALA A 30 9.90 0.85 -1.50
N GLN A 31 9.80 -0.21 -0.68
CA GLN A 31 10.93 -1.09 -0.37
C GLN A 31 11.27 -2.03 -1.53
N LEU A 32 10.26 -2.54 -2.23
CA LEU A 32 10.43 -3.50 -3.34
C LEU A 32 10.89 -2.84 -4.64
N GLN A 33 10.39 -1.64 -4.96
CA GLN A 33 10.69 -0.95 -6.20
C GLN A 33 12.20 -0.77 -6.47
N PRO A 34 13.05 -0.28 -5.54
CA PRO A 34 14.48 -0.17 -5.79
C PRO A 34 15.16 -1.52 -6.03
N ILE A 35 14.71 -2.59 -5.36
CA ILE A 35 15.23 -3.95 -5.56
C ILE A 35 14.88 -4.43 -6.98
N ALA A 36 13.62 -4.23 -7.41
CA ALA A 36 13.20 -4.59 -8.76
C ALA A 36 14.01 -3.83 -9.83
N MET A 37 14.22 -2.53 -9.63
CA MET A 37 15.01 -1.68 -10.53
C MET A 37 16.50 -2.10 -10.61
N GLN A 38 17.06 -2.69 -9.55
CA GLN A 38 18.42 -3.25 -9.59
C GLN A 38 18.51 -4.53 -10.43
N LEU A 39 17.41 -5.27 -10.56
CA LEU A 39 17.35 -6.51 -11.33
C LEU A 39 17.04 -6.27 -12.83
N GLY A 40 16.58 -5.07 -13.19
CA GLY A 40 16.21 -4.70 -14.55
C GLY A 40 15.09 -3.67 -14.57
N ASP A 41 14.44 -3.51 -15.72
CA ASP A 41 13.26 -2.65 -15.83
C ASP A 41 12.02 -3.39 -15.29
N PRO A 42 11.35 -2.90 -14.22
CA PRO A 42 10.17 -3.55 -13.69
C PRO A 42 9.00 -3.48 -14.67
N THR A 43 8.24 -4.56 -14.80
CA THR A 43 6.93 -4.51 -15.46
C THR A 43 5.93 -3.83 -14.53
N TYR A 44 5.55 -2.60 -14.87
CA TYR A 44 4.54 -1.85 -14.14
C TYR A 44 3.12 -2.28 -14.52
N LEU A 45 2.17 -2.02 -13.62
CA LEU A 45 0.75 -2.21 -13.89
C LEU A 45 0.29 -1.21 -14.97
N ALA A 46 -0.53 -1.68 -15.89
CA ALA A 46 -1.28 -0.83 -16.79
C ALA A 46 -2.35 -0.02 -16.01
N PRO A 47 -2.79 1.14 -16.51
CA PRO A 47 -3.75 2.00 -15.81
C PRO A 47 -5.06 1.28 -15.40
N GLU A 48 -5.55 0.38 -16.25
CA GLU A 48 -6.74 -0.43 -16.00
C GLU A 48 -6.51 -1.48 -14.89
N GLU A 49 -5.34 -2.09 -14.85
CA GLU A 49 -4.97 -3.07 -13.82
C GLU A 49 -4.84 -2.39 -12.46
N ALA A 50 -4.22 -1.20 -12.42
CA ALA A 50 -4.12 -0.40 -11.20
C ALA A 50 -5.50 0.00 -10.66
N THR A 51 -6.43 0.36 -11.55
CA THR A 51 -7.81 0.71 -11.18
C THR A 51 -8.57 -0.50 -10.60
N GLN A 52 -8.44 -1.66 -11.26
CA GLN A 52 -9.04 -2.90 -10.78
C GLN A 52 -8.45 -3.31 -9.43
N ALA A 53 -7.13 -3.19 -9.25
CA ALA A 53 -6.46 -3.46 -7.98
C ALA A 53 -6.97 -2.56 -6.85
N ASP A 54 -7.10 -1.24 -7.04
CA ASP A 54 -7.69 -0.35 -6.01
C ASP A 54 -9.13 -0.77 -5.65
N SER A 55 -9.94 -1.15 -6.64
CA SER A 55 -11.31 -1.62 -6.41
C SER A 55 -11.36 -2.90 -5.56
N LEU A 56 -10.43 -3.83 -5.77
CA LEU A 56 -10.31 -5.07 -5.01
C LEU A 56 -9.79 -4.81 -3.60
N HIS A 57 -8.77 -3.95 -3.45
CA HIS A 57 -8.23 -3.57 -2.14
C HIS A 57 -9.31 -3.00 -1.21
N ARG A 58 -10.18 -2.14 -1.74
CA ARG A 58 -11.32 -1.58 -0.98
C ARG A 58 -12.26 -2.65 -0.42
N ARG A 59 -12.42 -3.78 -1.12
CA ARG A 59 -13.28 -4.90 -0.68
C ARG A 59 -12.67 -5.72 0.46
N VAL A 60 -11.34 -5.68 0.62
CA VAL A 60 -10.60 -6.51 1.60
C VAL A 60 -10.00 -5.72 2.77
N LEU A 61 -10.33 -4.42 2.89
CA LEU A 61 -9.82 -3.56 3.96
C LEU A 61 -10.09 -4.15 5.36
N ASN A 62 -11.32 -4.60 5.61
CA ASN A 62 -11.70 -5.17 6.91
C ASN A 62 -10.88 -6.40 7.26
N ARG A 63 -10.63 -7.29 6.28
CA ARG A 63 -9.82 -8.49 6.50
C ARG A 63 -8.40 -8.15 6.95
N SER A 64 -7.78 -7.17 6.29
CA SER A 64 -6.42 -6.72 6.63
C SER A 64 -6.39 -6.05 7.99
N TRP A 65 -7.42 -5.24 8.30
CA TRP A 65 -7.57 -4.57 9.58
C TRP A 65 -7.69 -5.54 10.76
N GLU A 66 -8.60 -6.53 10.66
CA GLU A 66 -8.77 -7.55 11.70
C GLU A 66 -7.49 -8.36 11.91
N PHE A 67 -6.77 -8.68 10.82
CA PHE A 67 -5.48 -9.36 10.91
C PHE A 67 -4.44 -8.54 11.69
N TRP A 68 -4.30 -7.24 11.40
CA TRP A 68 -3.36 -6.39 12.12
C TRP A 68 -3.74 -6.20 13.59
N LYS A 69 -5.03 -6.05 13.90
CA LYS A 69 -5.50 -6.03 15.29
C LYS A 69 -5.16 -7.33 16.03
N GLY A 70 -5.35 -8.49 15.40
CA GLY A 70 -4.99 -9.78 15.98
C GLY A 70 -3.51 -9.85 16.35
N LYS A 71 -2.62 -9.41 15.45
CA LYS A 71 -1.17 -9.34 15.73
C LYS A 71 -0.77 -8.44 16.90
N LEU A 72 -1.59 -7.44 17.23
CA LEU A 72 -1.34 -6.57 18.39
C LEU A 72 -1.85 -7.18 19.70
N GLY A 73 -2.86 -8.06 19.65
CA GLY A 73 -3.41 -8.73 20.82
C GLY A 73 -2.62 -9.96 21.28
N ASP A 74 -1.76 -10.49 20.43
CA ASP A 74 -0.84 -11.59 20.74
C ASP A 74 0.51 -11.12 21.34
N ALA A 75 0.64 -9.83 21.66
CA ALA A 75 1.85 -9.17 22.17
C ALA A 75 1.76 -8.79 23.65
#